data_AF-A0A938X8Z6-F1
#
_entry.id   AF-A0A938X8Z6-F1
#
_cell.length_a   1.000
_cell.length_b   1.000
_cell.length_c   1.000
_cell.angle_alpha   90.00
_cell.angle_beta   90.00
_cell.angle_gamma   90.00
#
_symmetry.space_group_name_H-M   'P 1'
#
loop_
_entity.id
_entity.type
_entity.pdbx_description
1 polymer ?
#
loop_
_entity_poly.entity_id
_entity_poly.type
_entity_poly.pdbx_seq_one_letter_code
_entity_poly.pdbx_strand_id
1 'polypeptide(L)' 'MGRLNFLYKMDLPHRAKLVYIYLHDRMDKEKKAWPGLNTIAKDLSLSRSTVKRAVKDLEKAGLIRKEPHYRE' A
#
# COMPACT_ATOMS: atom_id res chain seq x y z
N MET A 1 -9.81 18.56 6.60
CA MET A 1 -9.44 18.28 5.18
C MET A 1 -8.45 17.12 5.17
N GLY A 2 -8.77 16.05 4.44
CA GLY A 2 -8.15 14.73 4.60
C GLY A 2 -6.66 14.70 4.32
N ARG A 3 -5.91 14.02 5.20
CA ARG A 3 -4.44 13.81 5.20
C ARG A 3 -3.89 13.17 3.90
N LEU A 4 -4.78 12.79 2.97
CA LEU A 4 -4.51 11.99 1.77
C LEU A 4 -4.88 12.71 0.45
N ASN A 5 -5.17 14.01 0.48
CA ASN A 5 -5.60 14.76 -0.73
C ASN A 5 -4.57 14.71 -1.87
N PHE A 6 -3.28 14.55 -1.55
CA PHE A 6 -2.21 14.42 -2.52
C PHE A 6 -2.33 13.14 -3.37
N LEU A 7 -2.88 12.04 -2.83
CA LEU A 7 -3.08 10.79 -3.59
C LEU A 7 -4.09 10.97 -4.70
N TYR A 8 -5.14 11.76 -4.48
CA TYR A 8 -6.15 12.02 -5.51
C TYR A 8 -5.56 12.83 -6.67
N LYS A 9 -4.63 13.76 -6.37
CA LYS A 9 -3.91 14.57 -7.36
C LYS A 9 -2.80 13.82 -8.10
N MET A 10 -2.25 12.75 -7.53
CA MET A 10 -1.23 11.94 -8.19
C MET A 10 -1.84 11.09 -9.32
N ASP A 11 -1.09 10.98 -10.42
CA ASP A 11 -1.39 10.06 -11.53
C ASP A 11 -1.02 8.63 -11.15
N LEU A 12 -1.80 8.07 -10.22
CA LEU A 12 -1.68 6.70 -9.76
C LEU A 12 -2.92 5.91 -10.15
N PRO A 13 -2.76 4.63 -10.50
CA PRO A 13 -3.91 3.79 -10.76
C PRO A 13 -4.75 3.64 -9.48
N HIS A 14 -6.08 3.56 -9.63
CA HIS A 14 -7.00 3.53 -8.49
C HIS A 14 -6.68 2.43 -7.47
N ARG A 15 -6.24 1.25 -7.96
CA ARG A 15 -5.76 0.13 -7.13
C ARG A 15 -4.59 0.51 -6.21
N ALA A 16 -3.68 1.36 -6.66
CA ALA A 16 -2.52 1.79 -5.89
C ALA A 16 -2.95 2.77 -4.79
N LYS A 17 -3.84 3.72 -5.11
CA LYS A 17 -4.43 4.63 -4.13
C LYS A 17 -5.14 3.84 -3.01
N LEU A 18 -5.94 2.84 -3.38
CA LEU A 18 -6.65 1.99 -2.42
C LEU A 18 -5.70 1.23 -1.49
N VAL A 19 -4.66 0.58 -2.05
CA VAL A 19 -3.65 -0.13 -1.24
C VAL A 19 -2.88 0.84 -0.34
N TYR A 20 -2.57 2.04 -0.81
CA TYR A 20 -1.91 3.04 0.03
C TYR A 20 -2.78 3.46 1.21
N ILE A 21 -4.06 3.75 0.98
CA ILE A 21 -5.01 4.12 2.03
C ILE A 21 -5.09 3.00 3.08
N TYR A 22 -5.20 1.75 2.62
CA TYR A 22 -5.21 0.58 3.49
C TYR A 22 -3.95 0.46 4.37
N LEU A 23 -2.77 0.67 3.77
CA LEU A 23 -1.50 0.63 4.50
C LEU A 23 -1.37 1.80 5.47
N HIS A 24 -1.81 3.00 5.06
CA HIS A 24 -1.78 4.19 5.89
C HIS A 24 -2.74 4.11 7.07
N ASP A 25 -3.86 3.40 6.94
CA ASP A 25 -4.80 3.18 8.06
C ASP A 25 -4.25 2.19 9.08
N ARG A 26 -3.41 1.24 8.62
CA ARG A 26 -2.83 0.16 9.44
C ARG A 26 -1.36 0.41 9.84
N MET A 27 -0.84 1.61 9.56
CA MET A 27 0.53 1.97 9.92
C MET A 27 0.62 2.29 11.41
N ASP A 28 1.69 1.84 12.06
CA ASP A 28 1.98 2.22 13.44
C ASP A 28 2.52 3.67 13.53
N LYS A 29 2.82 4.16 14.73
CA LYS A 29 3.39 5.49 14.98
C LYS A 29 4.72 5.70 14.25
N GLU A 30 5.46 4.63 14.01
CA GLU A 30 6.70 4.62 13.21
C GLU A 30 6.48 4.62 11.69
N LYS A 31 5.23 4.71 11.22
CA LYS A 31 4.87 4.62 9.80
C LYS A 31 5.18 3.29 9.13
N LYS A 32 5.28 2.22 9.92
CA LYS A 32 5.54 0.85 9.45
C LYS A 32 4.24 0.06 9.42
N ALA A 33 4.10 -0.80 8.43
CA ALA A 33 3.00 -1.75 8.32
C ALA A 33 3.56 -3.09 7.82
N TRP A 34 3.15 -4.20 8.44
CA TRP A 34 3.60 -5.56 8.07
C TRP A 34 2.50 -6.47 7.52
N PRO A 35 1.50 -5.99 6.75
CA PRO A 35 0.51 -6.89 6.18
C PRO A 35 1.13 -7.73 5.06
N GLY A 36 0.90 -9.05 5.11
CA GLY A 36 1.25 -9.93 4.00
C GLY A 36 0.42 -9.61 2.75
N LEU A 37 0.98 -9.84 1.56
CA LEU A 37 0.28 -9.60 0.29
C LEU A 37 -1.08 -10.32 0.21
N ASN A 38 -1.18 -11.53 0.77
CA ASN A 38 -2.42 -12.30 0.81
C ASN A 38 -3.46 -11.69 1.75
N THR A 39 -3.03 -11.07 2.86
CA THR A 39 -3.90 -10.37 3.80
C THR A 39 -4.51 -9.14 3.12
N ILE A 40 -3.67 -8.32 2.48
CA ILE A 40 -4.15 -7.14 1.72
C ILE A 40 -5.13 -7.56 0.62
N ALA A 41 -4.81 -8.64 -0.10
CA ALA A 41 -5.67 -9.18 -1.15
C ALA A 41 -7.04 -9.61 -0.60
N LYS A 42 -7.06 -10.31 0.53
CA LYS A 42 -8.30 -10.75 1.19
C LYS A 42 -9.13 -9.57 1.69
N ASP A 43 -8.52 -8.64 2.42
CA ASP A 43 -9.22 -7.50 3.01
C ASP A 43 -9.78 -6.54 1.96
N LEU A 44 -9.04 -6.30 0.87
CA LEU A 44 -9.47 -5.41 -0.20
C LEU A 44 -10.28 -6.12 -1.30
N SER A 45 -10.54 -7.42 -1.15
CA SER A 45 -11.15 -8.27 -2.19
C SER A 45 -10.47 -8.12 -3.56
N LEU A 46 -9.15 -8.02 -3.55
CA LEU A 46 -8.31 -7.91 -4.74
C LEU A 46 -7.55 -9.20 -4.99
N SER A 47 -7.21 -9.47 -6.25
CA SER A 47 -6.29 -10.56 -6.53
C SER A 47 -4.89 -10.25 -5.98
N ARG A 48 -4.16 -11.28 -5.53
CA ARG A 48 -2.76 -11.16 -5.10
C ARG A 48 -1.90 -10.46 -6.16
N SER A 49 -2.14 -10.76 -7.43
CA SER A 49 -1.44 -10.14 -8.57
C SER A 49 -1.74 -8.64 -8.69
N THR A 50 -2.98 -8.23 -8.42
CA THR A 50 -3.38 -6.81 -8.38
C THR A 50 -2.67 -6.08 -7.25
N VAL A 51 -2.64 -6.67 -6.05
CA VAL A 51 -1.91 -6.09 -4.90
C VAL A 51 -0.42 -5.98 -5.21
N LYS A 52 0.20 -7.02 -5.79
CA LYS A 52 1.61 -6.98 -6.19
C LYS A 52 1.92 -5.85 -7.17
N ARG A 53 1.04 -5.62 -8.16
CA ARG A 53 1.16 -4.50 -9.11
C ARG A 53 0.98 -3.15 -8.42
N ALA A 54 -0.03 -3.02 -7.57
CA ALA A 54 -0.29 -1.81 -6.80
C ALA A 54 0.90 -1.42 -5.90
N VAL A 55 1.48 -2.39 -5.18
CA VAL A 55 2.71 -2.19 -4.38
C VAL A 55 3.86 -1.72 -5.27
N LYS A 56 4.05 -2.32 -6.46
CA LYS A 56 5.08 -1.88 -7.40
C LYS A 56 4.85 -0.45 -7.93
N ASP A 57 3.60 -0.09 -8.19
CA ASP A 57 3.21 1.26 -8.61
C ASP A 57 3.51 2.28 -7.50
N LEU A 58 3.22 1.94 -6.24
CA LEU A 58 3.52 2.77 -5.07
C LEU A 58 5.03 2.88 -4.79
N GLU A 59 5.81 1.80 -4.97
CA GLU A 59 7.28 1.84 -4.88
C GLU A 59 7.86 2.77 -5.94
N LYS A 60 7.40 2.67 -7.19
CA LYS A 60 7.83 3.54 -8.29
C LYS A 60 7.53 5.02 -8.04
N ALA A 61 6.39 5.28 -7.39
CA ALA A 61 5.99 6.63 -7.01
C ALA A 61 6.72 7.16 -5.76
N GLY A 62 7.59 6.37 -5.13
CA GLY A 62 8.32 6.75 -3.92
C GLY A 62 7.43 6.87 -2.68
N LEU A 63 6.22 6.32 -2.72
CA LEU A 63 5.24 6.43 -1.63
C LEU A 63 5.42 5.37 -0.54
N ILE A 64 5.95 4.22 -0.91
CA ILE A 64 6.24 3.11 0.01
C ILE A 64 7.62 2.55 -0.25
N ARG A 65 8.22 1.97 0.78
CA ARG A 65 9.44 1.18 0.67
C ARG A 65 9.14 -0.23 1.20
N LYS A 66 9.49 -1.25 0.43
CA LYS A 66 9.51 -2.62 0.95
C LYS A 66 10.80 -2.84 1.71
N GLU A 67 10.70 -3.43 2.90
CA GLU A 67 11.84 -3.95 3.63
C GLU A 67 11.71 -5.47 3.70
N PRO A 68 12.77 -6.23 3.35
CA PRO A 68 12.76 -7.68 3.56
C PRO A 68 12.75 -7.94 5.07
N HIS A 69 11.63 -8.46 5.56
CA HIS A 69 11.54 -8.92 6.94
C HIS A 69 12.19 -10.30 7.03
N TYR A 70 13.46 -10.35 7.43
CA TYR A 70 14.09 -11.61 7.81
C TYR A 70 13.41 -12.15 9.07
N ARG A 71 12.92 -13.39 9.00
CA ARG A 71 12.67 -14.20 10.20
C ARG A 71 14.00 -14.89 10.48
N GLU A 72 14.59 -14.58 11.64
CA GLU A 72 15.72 -15.35 12.18
C GLU A 72 15.27 -16.77 12.56
#